data_AF-A0A316PAN2-F1
#
_entry.id   AF-A0A316PAN2-F1
#
_cell.length_a   1.000
_cell.length_b   1.000
_cell.length_c   1.000
_cell.angle_alpha   90.00
_cell.angle_beta   90.00
_cell.angle_gamma   90.00
#
_symmetry.space_group_name_H-M   'P 1'
#
loop_
_entity.id
_entity.type
_entity.pdbx_description
1 polymer ?
#
loop_
_entity_poly.entity_id
_entity_poly.type
_entity_poly.pdbx_seq_one_letter_code
_entity_poly.pdbx_strand_id
1 'polypeptide(L)'
;MKKLSLIMAVLMAIGLFAGCAQQENAEQLPGDEEAPAKEYQYITADEVKTMIENGDEKVIVDIQPEEYYAQGHLPTAISTYAYPADTDELKAKLDTALEKIDEKEGPVIIVGLGGKTGAENAYDYYAEKGVDESRLRILEGGQMSWPYEELKWYNIDYLYIAPDDLVKLLEENKNVMLIDIRQSEYYDAGHLPGSIPTYSFPNTNKEQWDALDELNEQIEKTLDPIVLICMSGTNGAYNAVNHWATKGIDPRKFYILEGGGTNWPYGDMLEVTPNYQYITPDELKTKIEAKEDMLLLSVQTKDSYKEDGHLHGSIETKAYPANTEDLRKRLDKVTDKLTENDLPIYVMCMEGKGGAENAISYYVNEKKIDQTRFYIIEGGIKGWPFPEMLESSKTEAEE
;
A
#
# COMPACT_ATOMS: atom_id res chain seq x y z
N MET A 1 46.60 7.80 -14.36
CA MET A 1 47.35 8.04 -13.10
C MET A 1 48.57 8.91 -13.36
N LYS A 2 48.88 9.80 -12.41
CA LYS A 2 49.98 10.81 -12.33
C LYS A 2 49.66 12.13 -13.07
N LYS A 3 49.11 13.14 -12.38
CA LYS A 3 49.74 14.12 -11.45
C LYS A 3 50.85 14.94 -12.10
N LEU A 4 50.63 16.25 -12.24
CA LEU A 4 51.67 17.25 -12.00
C LEU A 4 51.05 18.53 -11.43
N SER A 5 51.54 18.88 -10.25
CA SER A 5 51.25 20.06 -9.45
C SER A 5 52.13 21.23 -9.92
N LEU A 6 51.61 22.45 -9.89
CA LEU A 6 52.41 23.66 -9.98
C LEU A 6 52.00 24.64 -8.88
N ILE A 7 52.90 24.81 -7.92
CA ILE A 7 52.87 25.83 -6.86
C ILE A 7 53.49 27.10 -7.47
N MET A 8 52.84 28.25 -7.30
CA MET A 8 53.49 29.55 -7.54
C MET A 8 53.22 30.48 -6.37
N ALA A 9 54.29 30.75 -5.61
CA ALA A 9 54.37 31.77 -4.59
C ALA A 9 54.66 33.13 -5.23
N VAL A 10 53.98 34.19 -4.79
CA VAL A 10 54.38 35.56 -5.08
C VAL A 10 54.32 36.39 -3.79
N LEU A 11 55.46 37.02 -3.50
CA LEU A 11 55.78 37.84 -2.35
C LEU A 11 55.16 39.25 -2.42
N MET A 12 54.89 39.78 -1.22
CA MET A 12 54.55 41.18 -0.93
C MET A 12 55.62 42.18 -1.41
N ALA A 13 55.16 43.36 -1.86
CA ALA A 13 55.94 44.58 -1.84
C ALA A 13 55.09 45.71 -1.23
N ILE A 14 55.63 46.27 -0.13
CA ILE A 14 55.08 47.38 0.66
C ILE A 14 55.39 48.69 -0.05
N GLY A 15 54.37 49.53 -0.25
CA GLY A 15 54.51 50.91 -0.71
C GLY A 15 53.91 51.87 0.31
N LEU A 16 54.77 52.49 1.12
CA LEU A 16 54.43 53.62 1.99
C LEU A 16 54.44 54.91 1.15
N PHE A 17 53.31 55.59 1.06
CA PHE A 17 53.28 57.02 0.74
C PHE A 17 52.51 57.75 1.84
N ALA A 18 53.25 58.53 2.62
CA ALA A 18 52.73 59.54 3.52
C ALA A 18 52.34 60.78 2.69
N GLY A 19 51.09 61.20 2.80
CA GLY A 19 50.60 62.49 2.29
C GLY A 19 49.62 63.07 3.31
N CYS A 20 50.05 64.12 4.01
CA CYS A 20 49.20 64.88 4.93
C CYS A 20 48.34 65.86 4.16
N ALA A 21 47.01 65.83 4.32
CA ALA A 21 46.15 66.98 4.09
C ALA A 21 44.82 66.84 4.85
N GLN A 22 44.57 67.82 5.72
CA GLN A 22 43.29 68.31 6.24
C GLN A 22 42.29 67.30 6.86
N GLN A 23 42.24 67.31 8.19
CA GLN A 23 41.24 66.65 9.02
C GLN A 23 39.95 67.49 9.03
N GLU A 24 38.92 67.04 8.30
CA GLU A 24 37.53 67.46 8.53
C GLU A 24 36.79 66.35 9.27
N ASN A 25 35.97 66.76 10.24
CA ASN A 25 35.12 65.91 11.10
C ASN A 25 34.28 64.94 10.26
N ALA A 26 34.56 63.64 10.36
CA ALA A 26 33.58 62.61 10.08
C ALA A 26 32.80 62.34 11.38
N GLU A 27 31.51 62.69 11.37
CA GLU A 27 30.57 62.18 12.36
C GLU A 27 30.63 60.65 12.35
N GLN A 28 30.85 60.10 13.54
CA GLN A 28 30.85 58.68 13.80
C GLN A 28 29.39 58.19 13.68
N LEU A 29 29.06 57.56 12.55
CA LEU A 29 27.81 56.81 12.42
C LEU A 29 27.77 55.74 13.52
N PRO A 30 26.63 55.55 14.20
CA PRO A 30 26.49 54.49 15.19
C PRO A 30 26.70 53.16 14.48
N GLY A 31 27.58 52.33 15.05
CA GLY A 31 27.84 50.98 14.53
C GLY A 31 26.56 50.17 14.58
N ASP A 32 26.26 49.50 13.47
CA ASP A 32 25.26 48.45 13.41
C ASP A 32 25.69 47.37 14.43
N GLU A 33 24.99 47.32 15.57
CA GLU A 33 25.01 46.12 16.40
C GLU A 33 24.36 45.01 15.56
N GLU A 34 25.18 44.12 15.00
CA GLU A 34 24.70 42.88 14.37
C GLU A 34 23.82 42.15 15.40
N ALA A 35 22.52 42.07 15.11
CA ALA A 35 21.60 41.23 15.86
C ALA A 35 22.18 39.80 15.88
N PRO A 36 22.08 39.07 17.02
CA PRO A 36 22.60 37.71 17.10
C PRO A 36 21.97 36.87 15.99
N ALA A 37 22.81 36.15 15.23
CA ALA A 37 22.35 35.27 14.18
C ALA A 37 21.34 34.26 14.76
N LYS A 38 20.12 34.24 14.22
CA LYS A 38 19.08 33.28 14.61
C LYS A 38 19.62 31.87 14.37
N GLU A 39 19.58 31.03 15.40
CA GLU A 39 20.02 29.64 15.32
C GLU A 39 18.85 28.78 14.86
N TYR A 40 18.98 28.17 13.68
CA TYR A 40 17.95 27.29 13.11
C TYR A 40 18.18 25.84 13.53
N GLN A 41 17.10 25.08 13.66
CA GLN A 41 17.16 23.65 13.94
C GLN A 41 17.28 22.87 12.63
N TYR A 42 18.29 22.02 12.55
CA TYR A 42 18.59 21.20 11.37
C TYR A 42 18.32 19.72 11.65
N ILE A 43 18.12 18.94 10.59
CA ILE A 43 17.97 17.48 10.64
C ILE A 43 18.81 16.82 9.54
N THR A 44 19.47 15.72 9.86
CA THR A 44 20.35 15.01 8.93
C THR A 44 19.55 14.17 7.93
N ALA A 45 20.16 13.82 6.80
CA ALA A 45 19.53 12.93 5.81
C ALA A 45 19.21 11.54 6.40
N ASP A 46 20.08 11.01 7.27
CA ASP A 46 19.93 9.70 7.89
C ASP A 46 18.72 9.66 8.84
N GLU A 47 18.51 10.72 9.62
CA GLU A 47 17.35 10.86 10.49
C GLU A 47 16.07 10.94 9.66
N VAL A 48 16.03 11.78 8.62
CA VAL A 48 14.86 11.89 7.75
C VAL A 48 14.56 10.58 7.02
N LYS A 49 15.59 9.86 6.54
CA LYS A 49 15.43 8.52 5.94
C LYS A 49 14.79 7.56 6.93
N THR A 50 15.32 7.51 8.15
CA THR A 50 14.79 6.63 9.21
C THR A 50 13.32 6.94 9.47
N MET A 51 12.96 8.22 9.57
CA MET A 51 11.57 8.64 9.74
C MET A 51 10.66 8.26 8.58
N ILE A 52 11.16 8.36 7.34
CA ILE A 52 10.44 7.94 6.13
C ILE A 52 10.21 6.42 6.16
N GLU A 53 11.26 5.63 6.35
CA GLU A 53 11.18 4.17 6.30
C GLU A 53 10.33 3.58 7.41
N ASN A 54 10.40 4.14 8.63
CA ASN A 54 9.58 3.71 9.76
C ASN A 54 8.13 4.18 9.63
N GLY A 55 7.83 5.11 8.72
CA GLY A 55 6.52 5.73 8.65
C GLY A 55 6.22 6.65 9.83
N ASP A 56 7.26 7.22 10.46
CA ASP A 56 7.11 8.14 11.59
C ASP A 56 6.23 9.33 11.20
N GLU A 57 5.53 9.91 12.18
CA GLU A 57 4.71 11.09 11.93
C GLU A 57 5.59 12.30 11.61
N LYS A 58 5.33 12.94 10.47
CA LYS A 58 6.08 14.10 9.96
C LYS A 58 5.30 14.81 8.87
N VAL A 59 5.72 16.05 8.60
CA VAL A 59 5.36 16.80 7.39
C VAL A 59 6.65 17.20 6.69
N ILE A 60 6.77 16.83 5.41
CA ILE A 60 7.90 17.26 4.59
C ILE A 60 7.37 18.35 3.67
N VAL A 61 7.94 19.55 3.78
CA VAL A 61 7.60 20.70 2.95
C VAL A 61 8.76 20.95 2.01
N ASP A 62 8.52 20.77 0.72
CA ASP A 62 9.50 21.04 -0.31
C ASP A 62 9.25 22.43 -0.91
N ILE A 63 10.25 23.30 -0.79
CA ILE A 63 10.19 24.67 -1.29
C ILE A 63 10.85 24.84 -2.65
N GLN A 64 11.48 23.80 -3.21
CA GLN A 64 12.22 23.86 -4.46
C GLN A 64 11.34 24.43 -5.60
N PRO A 65 11.93 25.12 -6.60
CA PRO A 65 11.18 25.47 -7.80
C PRO A 65 10.60 24.23 -8.48
N GLU A 66 9.47 24.40 -9.18
CA GLU A 66 8.69 23.31 -9.78
C GLU A 66 9.53 22.35 -10.65
N GLU A 67 10.42 22.89 -11.49
CA GLU A 67 11.31 22.10 -12.35
C GLU A 67 12.25 21.18 -11.57
N TYR A 68 12.76 21.63 -10.41
CA TYR A 68 13.66 20.81 -9.58
C TYR A 68 12.89 19.79 -8.77
N TYR A 69 11.74 20.17 -8.22
CA TYR A 69 10.84 19.24 -7.54
C TYR A 69 10.46 18.09 -8.48
N ALA A 70 10.03 18.41 -9.71
CA ALA A 70 9.64 17.41 -10.71
C ALA A 70 10.75 16.38 -11.03
N GLN A 71 12.02 16.80 -10.95
CA GLN A 71 13.20 15.96 -11.20
C GLN A 71 13.68 15.19 -9.97
N GLY A 72 13.11 15.43 -8.80
CA GLY A 72 13.51 14.76 -7.57
C GLY A 72 13.00 15.46 -6.32
N HIS A 73 12.17 14.76 -5.56
CA HIS A 73 11.69 15.18 -4.25
C HIS A 73 11.63 13.99 -3.30
N LEU A 74 11.50 14.26 -2.00
CA LEU A 74 11.35 13.19 -1.00
C LEU A 74 9.94 12.56 -1.05
N PRO A 75 9.77 11.33 -0.55
CA PRO A 75 8.49 10.66 -0.51
C PRO A 75 7.49 11.46 0.29
N THR A 76 6.26 11.59 -0.21
CA THR A 76 5.15 12.32 0.46
C THR A 76 5.37 13.82 0.68
N ALA A 77 6.41 14.42 0.10
CA ALA A 77 6.71 15.84 0.26
C ALA A 77 5.63 16.74 -0.36
N ILE A 78 5.20 17.76 0.38
CA ILE A 78 4.27 18.78 -0.09
C ILE A 78 5.06 19.86 -0.81
N SER A 79 4.84 20.00 -2.12
CA SER A 79 5.47 21.06 -2.90
C SER A 79 4.79 22.41 -2.67
N THR A 80 5.58 23.45 -2.42
CA THR A 80 5.11 24.84 -2.30
C THR A 80 5.64 25.74 -3.41
N TYR A 81 6.71 25.35 -4.10
CA TYR A 81 7.37 26.15 -5.14
C TYR A 81 7.71 27.58 -4.67
N ALA A 82 8.03 27.70 -3.39
CA ALA A 82 8.21 28.97 -2.70
C ALA A 82 9.64 29.49 -2.76
N TYR A 83 10.63 28.76 -3.28
CA TYR A 83 12.02 29.20 -3.29
C TYR A 83 12.22 30.55 -4.01
N PRO A 84 13.02 31.49 -3.46
CA PRO A 84 13.73 31.45 -2.16
C PRO A 84 12.95 32.03 -0.96
N ALA A 85 11.63 32.19 -1.06
CA ALA A 85 10.72 32.65 0.00
C ALA A 85 11.09 34.03 0.61
N ASP A 86 11.68 34.91 -0.19
CA ASP A 86 12.18 36.23 0.22
C ASP A 86 11.23 37.39 -0.12
N THR A 87 10.11 37.10 -0.78
CA THR A 87 9.06 38.07 -1.11
C THR A 87 7.72 37.61 -0.56
N ASP A 88 6.80 38.55 -0.31
CA ASP A 88 5.45 38.24 0.17
C ASP A 88 4.70 37.28 -0.77
N GLU A 89 4.89 37.41 -2.08
CA GLU A 89 4.30 36.53 -3.09
C GLU A 89 4.81 35.08 -2.95
N LEU A 90 6.13 34.90 -2.80
CA LEU A 90 6.72 33.57 -2.63
C LEU A 90 6.35 32.97 -1.27
N LYS A 91 6.38 33.78 -0.20
CA LYS A 91 5.95 33.37 1.14
C LYS A 91 4.50 32.91 1.16
N ALA A 92 3.60 33.60 0.46
CA ALA A 92 2.19 33.21 0.37
C ALA A 92 2.00 31.79 -0.21
N LYS A 93 2.93 31.28 -1.04
CA LYS A 93 2.85 29.90 -1.54
C LYS A 93 3.06 28.84 -0.46
N LEU A 94 3.77 29.18 0.62
CA LEU A 94 3.99 28.29 1.77
C LEU A 94 2.69 27.97 2.50
N ASP A 95 1.67 28.83 2.40
CA ASP A 95 0.35 28.59 3.00
C ASP A 95 -0.28 27.25 2.54
N THR A 96 0.10 26.74 1.35
CA THR A 96 -0.33 25.44 0.81
C THR A 96 -0.03 24.26 1.75
N ALA A 97 1.01 24.36 2.59
CA ALA A 97 1.38 23.29 3.51
C ALA A 97 0.75 23.43 4.90
N LEU A 98 0.21 24.61 5.27
CA LEU A 98 -0.25 24.90 6.64
C LEU A 98 -1.32 23.93 7.12
N GLU A 99 -2.32 23.62 6.28
CA GLU A 99 -3.38 22.67 6.65
C GLU A 99 -2.79 21.31 7.05
N LYS A 100 -1.79 20.80 6.30
CA LYS A 100 -1.12 19.53 6.62
C LYS A 100 -0.16 19.61 7.79
N ILE A 101 0.42 20.78 8.05
CA ILE A 101 1.23 21.04 9.24
C ILE A 101 0.35 20.99 10.50
N ASP A 102 -0.85 21.59 10.43
CA ASP A 102 -1.80 21.67 11.54
C ASP A 102 -2.51 20.34 11.81
N GLU A 103 -2.66 19.47 10.80
CA GLU A 103 -3.21 18.12 10.95
C GLU A 103 -2.30 17.16 11.76
N LYS A 104 -1.03 17.52 11.97
CA LYS A 104 -0.02 16.65 12.59
C LYS A 104 0.70 17.35 13.72
N GLU A 105 1.23 16.58 14.66
CA GLU A 105 2.07 17.05 15.77
C GLU A 105 3.55 16.76 15.56
N GLY A 106 3.88 15.86 14.62
CA GLY A 106 5.25 15.54 14.24
C GLY A 106 6.06 16.74 13.69
N PRO A 107 7.39 16.58 13.50
CA PRO A 107 8.24 17.63 12.97
C PRO A 107 7.85 18.03 11.55
N VAL A 108 8.10 19.30 11.24
CA VAL A 108 7.96 19.89 9.91
C VAL A 108 9.35 20.05 9.32
N ILE A 109 9.67 19.20 8.35
CA ILE A 109 10.97 19.13 7.69
C ILE A 109 10.91 19.96 6.41
N ILE A 110 11.64 21.07 6.39
CA ILE A 110 11.73 21.99 5.27
C ILE A 110 12.89 21.56 4.37
N VAL A 111 12.57 21.30 3.10
CA VAL A 111 13.51 20.85 2.07
C VAL A 111 13.62 21.94 1.01
N GLY A 112 14.78 22.60 0.96
CA GLY A 112 15.17 23.42 -0.18
C GLY A 112 16.29 22.75 -0.98
N LEU A 113 16.74 23.38 -2.07
CA LEU A 113 17.84 22.85 -2.87
C LEU A 113 19.12 22.62 -2.04
N GLY A 114 19.53 23.61 -1.25
CA GLY A 114 20.77 23.59 -0.47
C GLY A 114 20.61 23.68 1.06
N GLY A 115 19.39 23.73 1.57
CA GLY A 115 19.10 23.79 3.02
C GLY A 115 19.66 25.03 3.73
N LYS A 116 19.65 26.21 3.09
CA LYS A 116 20.12 27.50 3.66
C LYS A 116 19.06 28.58 3.49
N THR A 117 19.44 29.80 3.11
CA THR A 117 18.61 31.02 3.10
C THR A 117 17.14 30.82 2.70
N GLY A 118 16.84 30.10 1.60
CA GLY A 118 15.45 29.87 1.22
C GLY A 118 14.66 29.00 2.21
N ALA A 119 15.29 27.97 2.79
CA ALA A 119 14.69 27.12 3.81
C ALA A 119 14.59 27.84 5.17
N GLU A 120 15.57 28.70 5.49
CA GLU A 120 15.56 29.58 6.68
C GLU A 120 14.41 30.60 6.58
N ASN A 121 14.20 31.22 5.41
CA ASN A 121 13.06 32.10 5.16
C ASN A 121 11.71 31.39 5.33
N ALA A 122 11.61 30.13 4.87
CA ALA A 122 10.40 29.33 5.05
C ALA A 122 10.21 28.91 6.52
N TYR A 123 11.30 28.60 7.24
CA TYR A 123 11.28 28.33 8.68
C TYR A 123 10.70 29.52 9.43
N ASP A 124 11.23 30.72 9.20
CA ASP A 124 10.75 31.94 9.83
C ASP A 124 9.28 32.21 9.51
N TYR A 125 8.88 32.02 8.26
CA TYR A 125 7.49 32.19 7.87
C TYR A 125 6.54 31.26 8.63
N TYR A 126 6.87 29.97 8.76
CA TYR A 126 6.04 29.04 9.51
C TYR A 126 6.02 29.37 11.02
N ALA A 127 7.15 29.79 11.58
CA ALA A 127 7.20 30.27 12.97
C ALA A 127 6.31 31.52 13.18
N GLU A 128 6.36 32.48 12.26
CA GLU A 128 5.49 33.67 12.25
C GLU A 128 4.00 33.32 12.15
N LYS A 129 3.67 32.24 11.42
CA LYS A 129 2.31 31.70 11.32
C LYS A 129 1.87 30.90 12.55
N GLY A 130 2.74 30.72 13.54
CA GLY A 130 2.43 30.07 14.81
C GLY A 130 2.78 28.60 14.88
N VAL A 131 3.51 28.05 13.90
CA VAL A 131 4.07 26.69 14.00
C VAL A 131 5.15 26.70 15.09
N ASP A 132 5.08 25.77 16.04
CA ASP A 132 6.05 25.66 17.13
C ASP A 132 7.48 25.47 16.57
N GLU A 133 8.39 26.40 16.90
CA GLU A 133 9.79 26.35 16.45
C GLU A 133 10.51 25.05 16.85
N SER A 134 10.08 24.39 17.93
CA SER A 134 10.61 23.09 18.36
C SER A 134 10.23 21.94 17.43
N ARG A 135 9.25 22.13 16.53
CA ARG A 135 8.85 21.17 15.49
C ARG A 135 9.52 21.43 14.14
N LEU A 136 9.95 22.66 13.87
CA LEU A 136 10.54 23.05 12.59
C LEU A 136 11.98 22.50 12.47
N ARG A 137 12.29 21.87 11.34
CA ARG A 137 13.63 21.38 10.99
C ARG A 137 13.97 21.74 9.56
N ILE A 138 15.20 22.12 9.28
CA ILE A 138 15.73 22.28 7.92
C ILE A 138 16.56 21.04 7.57
N LEU A 139 16.29 20.41 6.42
CA LEU A 139 17.14 19.31 5.94
C LEU A 139 18.57 19.83 5.65
N GLU A 140 19.56 19.25 6.33
CA GLU A 140 20.97 19.63 6.16
C GLU A 140 21.45 19.45 4.72
N GLY A 141 21.93 20.55 4.12
CA GLY A 141 22.39 20.55 2.73
C GLY A 141 21.28 20.43 1.69
N GLY A 142 20.01 20.31 2.12
CA GLY A 142 18.85 20.23 1.24
C GLY A 142 18.86 19.00 0.32
N GLN A 143 18.04 19.08 -0.73
CA GLN A 143 17.90 18.01 -1.73
C GLN A 143 19.23 17.66 -2.42
N MET A 144 20.14 18.63 -2.62
CA MET A 144 21.44 18.38 -3.26
C MET A 144 22.37 17.46 -2.45
N SER A 145 22.15 17.38 -1.13
CA SER A 145 22.93 16.52 -0.24
C SER A 145 22.22 15.22 0.12
N TRP A 146 21.03 14.96 -0.45
CA TRP A 146 20.28 13.73 -0.20
C TRP A 146 20.95 12.52 -0.88
N PRO A 147 21.44 11.52 -0.14
CA PRO A 147 22.24 10.43 -0.71
C PRO A 147 21.41 9.19 -1.10
N TYR A 148 20.10 9.18 -0.81
CA TYR A 148 19.24 8.00 -0.92
C TYR A 148 18.36 8.04 -2.17
N GLU A 149 18.91 7.59 -3.30
CA GLU A 149 18.22 7.60 -4.59
C GLU A 149 16.95 6.73 -4.59
N GLU A 150 16.90 5.66 -3.79
CA GLU A 150 15.72 4.80 -3.63
C GLU A 150 14.52 5.52 -2.99
N LEU A 151 14.78 6.66 -2.32
CA LEU A 151 13.77 7.55 -1.73
C LEU A 151 13.65 8.87 -2.50
N LYS A 152 14.12 8.93 -3.75
CA LYS A 152 13.97 10.11 -4.60
C LYS A 152 12.84 9.89 -5.59
N TRP A 153 11.70 10.53 -5.33
CA TRP A 153 10.50 10.44 -6.14
C TRP A 153 10.46 11.54 -7.21
N TYR A 154 9.60 11.36 -8.20
CA TYR A 154 9.51 12.21 -9.37
C TYR A 154 8.06 12.61 -9.64
N ASN A 155 7.88 13.72 -10.37
CA ASN A 155 6.58 14.02 -10.97
C ASN A 155 6.37 13.09 -12.16
N ILE A 156 5.38 12.22 -12.02
CA ILE A 156 5.01 11.25 -13.04
C ILE A 156 3.66 11.66 -13.63
N ASP A 157 3.58 11.72 -14.95
CA ASP A 157 2.31 11.83 -15.66
C ASP A 157 1.60 10.47 -15.59
N TYR A 158 0.75 10.30 -14.57
CA TYR A 158 0.02 9.06 -14.35
C TYR A 158 -1.00 8.79 -15.46
N LEU A 159 -1.07 7.54 -15.90
CA LEU A 159 -2.11 7.06 -16.80
C LEU A 159 -3.30 6.57 -15.99
N TYR A 160 -4.50 6.78 -16.52
CA TYR A 160 -5.74 6.39 -15.87
C TYR A 160 -6.57 5.50 -16.80
N ILE A 161 -7.40 4.65 -16.18
CA ILE A 161 -8.42 3.87 -16.87
C ILE A 161 -9.78 4.09 -16.20
N ALA A 162 -10.76 4.47 -17.00
CA ALA A 162 -12.14 4.58 -16.55
C ALA A 162 -12.73 3.18 -16.27
N PRO A 163 -13.65 3.04 -15.29
CA PRO A 163 -14.27 1.74 -14.99
C PRO A 163 -14.86 1.04 -16.21
N ASP A 164 -15.58 1.77 -17.06
CA ASP A 164 -16.21 1.22 -18.28
C ASP A 164 -15.17 0.65 -19.26
N ASP A 165 -14.00 1.27 -19.36
CA ASP A 165 -12.94 0.80 -20.24
C ASP A 165 -12.22 -0.41 -19.65
N LEU A 166 -12.07 -0.49 -18.33
CA LEU A 166 -11.58 -1.69 -17.67
C LEU A 166 -12.55 -2.86 -17.87
N VAL A 167 -13.86 -2.65 -17.74
CA VAL A 167 -14.87 -3.70 -18.00
C VAL A 167 -14.73 -4.25 -19.42
N LYS A 168 -14.60 -3.37 -20.43
CA LYS A 168 -14.38 -3.82 -21.83
C LYS A 168 -13.12 -4.68 -21.96
N LEU A 169 -12.02 -4.31 -21.30
CA LEU A 169 -10.79 -5.11 -21.34
C LEU A 169 -10.99 -6.50 -20.73
N LEU A 170 -11.71 -6.59 -19.61
CA LEU A 170 -11.99 -7.86 -18.93
C LEU A 170 -12.93 -8.74 -19.77
N GLU A 171 -13.99 -8.17 -20.35
CA GLU A 171 -14.95 -8.91 -21.19
C GLU A 171 -14.33 -9.42 -22.51
N GLU A 172 -13.40 -8.67 -23.08
CA GLU A 172 -12.69 -9.05 -24.31
C GLU A 172 -11.65 -10.17 -24.09
N ASN A 173 -11.53 -10.72 -22.87
CA ASN A 173 -10.50 -11.69 -22.46
C ASN A 173 -9.08 -11.24 -22.81
N LYS A 174 -8.82 -9.93 -22.76
CA LYS A 174 -7.45 -9.43 -22.82
C LYS A 174 -6.80 -9.76 -21.48
N ASN A 175 -5.59 -10.30 -21.54
CA ASN A 175 -4.79 -10.45 -20.33
C ASN A 175 -4.55 -9.03 -19.77
N VAL A 176 -4.94 -8.82 -18.51
CA VAL A 176 -4.69 -7.60 -17.75
C VAL A 176 -4.16 -8.06 -16.40
N MET A 177 -3.08 -7.45 -15.92
CA MET A 177 -2.62 -7.67 -14.56
C MET A 177 -3.34 -6.67 -13.65
N LEU A 178 -4.19 -7.16 -12.75
CA LEU A 178 -4.87 -6.36 -11.75
C LEU A 178 -4.07 -6.42 -10.45
N ILE A 179 -3.65 -5.28 -9.92
CA ILE A 179 -2.97 -5.21 -8.62
C ILE A 179 -3.83 -4.37 -7.69
N ASP A 180 -4.29 -4.98 -6.59
CA ASP A 180 -5.09 -4.31 -5.57
C ASP A 180 -4.21 -3.99 -4.36
N ILE A 181 -3.95 -2.69 -4.18
CA ILE A 181 -3.08 -2.21 -3.10
C ILE A 181 -3.86 -1.86 -1.84
N ARG A 182 -5.20 -1.96 -1.84
CA ARG A 182 -6.04 -1.62 -0.68
C ARG A 182 -5.77 -2.56 0.49
N GLN A 183 -6.08 -2.12 1.70
CA GLN A 183 -5.99 -2.96 2.90
C GLN A 183 -6.95 -4.17 2.81
N SER A 184 -6.62 -5.25 3.52
CA SER A 184 -7.32 -6.54 3.39
C SER A 184 -8.81 -6.45 3.62
N GLU A 185 -9.27 -5.62 4.57
CA GLU A 185 -10.69 -5.45 4.86
C GLU A 185 -11.51 -4.92 3.67
N TYR A 186 -10.91 -4.10 2.80
CA TYR A 186 -11.57 -3.58 1.61
C TYR A 186 -11.49 -4.56 0.44
N TYR A 187 -10.39 -5.30 0.35
CA TYR A 187 -10.23 -6.37 -0.63
C TYR A 187 -11.23 -7.50 -0.36
N ASP A 188 -11.29 -7.98 0.88
CA ASP A 188 -12.14 -9.09 1.30
C ASP A 188 -13.63 -8.76 1.19
N ALA A 189 -14.02 -7.51 1.46
CA ALA A 189 -15.38 -7.04 1.28
C ALA A 189 -15.82 -6.93 -0.19
N GLY A 190 -14.88 -6.93 -1.15
CA GLY A 190 -15.16 -6.82 -2.57
C GLY A 190 -13.93 -6.46 -3.39
N HIS A 191 -13.50 -7.35 -4.28
CA HIS A 191 -12.38 -7.15 -5.19
C HIS A 191 -12.69 -7.68 -6.59
N LEU A 192 -11.94 -7.20 -7.59
CA LEU A 192 -12.08 -7.70 -8.96
C LEU A 192 -11.51 -9.13 -9.07
N PRO A 193 -12.21 -10.06 -9.73
CA PRO A 193 -11.75 -11.43 -9.93
C PRO A 193 -10.32 -11.48 -10.48
N GLY A 194 -9.46 -12.26 -9.84
CA GLY A 194 -8.07 -12.44 -10.26
C GLY A 194 -7.14 -11.27 -9.96
N SER A 195 -7.57 -10.25 -9.22
CA SER A 195 -6.64 -9.22 -8.74
C SER A 195 -5.64 -9.77 -7.72
N ILE A 196 -4.44 -9.22 -7.74
CA ILE A 196 -3.33 -9.60 -6.87
C ILE A 196 -3.30 -8.61 -5.70
N PRO A 197 -3.64 -9.03 -4.48
CA PRO A 197 -3.58 -8.15 -3.32
C PRO A 197 -2.14 -7.93 -2.84
N THR A 198 -1.78 -6.69 -2.51
CA THR A 198 -0.52 -6.38 -1.80
C THR A 198 -0.74 -5.87 -0.38
N TYR A 199 -1.95 -5.41 -0.05
CA TYR A 199 -2.32 -4.81 1.25
C TYR A 199 -1.40 -3.65 1.69
N SER A 200 -0.77 -2.97 0.74
CA SER A 200 0.33 -2.04 1.00
C SER A 200 -0.11 -0.57 1.14
N PHE A 201 -1.39 -0.25 0.94
CA PHE A 201 -1.89 1.11 1.11
C PHE A 201 -1.56 1.67 2.52
N PRO A 202 -1.10 2.94 2.65
CA PRO A 202 -0.98 3.98 1.62
C PRO A 202 0.38 4.08 0.89
N ASN A 203 1.28 3.11 1.04
CA ASN A 203 2.62 3.08 0.43
C ASN A 203 3.53 4.25 0.85
N THR A 204 3.62 4.51 2.15
CA THR A 204 4.37 5.64 2.72
C THR A 204 5.53 5.24 3.62
N ASN A 205 5.79 3.93 3.77
CA ASN A 205 6.83 3.40 4.63
C ASN A 205 7.44 2.13 4.02
N LYS A 206 8.53 1.65 4.63
CA LYS A 206 9.30 0.53 4.11
C LYS A 206 8.52 -0.78 4.07
N GLU A 207 7.75 -1.10 5.10
CA GLU A 207 6.97 -2.35 5.15
C GLU A 207 5.99 -2.44 3.97
N GLN A 208 5.32 -1.34 3.67
CA GLN A 208 4.38 -1.25 2.54
C GLN A 208 5.09 -1.34 1.20
N TRP A 209 6.25 -0.71 1.06
CA TRP A 209 7.07 -0.80 -0.13
C TRP A 209 7.67 -2.19 -0.35
N ASP A 210 8.04 -2.89 0.73
CA ASP A 210 8.52 -4.27 0.65
C ASP A 210 7.43 -5.19 0.09
N ALA A 211 6.16 -4.99 0.48
CA ALA A 211 5.02 -5.71 -0.09
C ALA A 211 4.81 -5.43 -1.59
N LEU A 212 5.07 -4.19 -2.06
CA LEU A 212 5.08 -3.88 -3.49
C LEU A 212 6.26 -4.55 -4.21
N ASP A 213 7.42 -4.63 -3.55
CA ASP A 213 8.65 -5.17 -4.13
C ASP A 213 8.54 -6.67 -4.45
N GLU A 214 7.65 -7.42 -3.76
CA GLU A 214 7.34 -8.82 -4.08
C GLU A 214 6.84 -9.02 -5.51
N LEU A 215 6.24 -7.99 -6.12
CA LEU A 215 5.71 -8.05 -7.48
C LEU A 215 6.70 -7.59 -8.56
N ASN A 216 7.89 -7.10 -8.21
CA ASN A 216 8.82 -6.48 -9.16
C ASN A 216 9.14 -7.40 -10.35
N GLU A 217 9.50 -8.67 -10.08
CA GLU A 217 9.84 -9.63 -11.14
C GLU A 217 8.63 -9.94 -12.05
N GLN A 218 7.42 -9.99 -11.50
CA GLN A 218 6.20 -10.25 -12.25
C GLN A 218 5.82 -9.04 -13.12
N ILE A 219 5.93 -7.82 -12.59
CA ILE A 219 5.66 -6.56 -13.29
C ILE A 219 6.65 -6.37 -14.45
N GLU A 220 7.93 -6.68 -14.26
CA GLU A 220 8.94 -6.57 -15.30
C GLU A 220 8.64 -7.48 -16.49
N LYS A 221 8.28 -8.74 -16.22
CA LYS A 221 7.96 -9.75 -17.24
C LYS A 221 6.62 -9.53 -17.92
N THR A 222 5.70 -8.84 -17.26
CA THR A 222 4.37 -8.54 -17.79
C THR A 222 4.47 -7.58 -18.97
N LEU A 223 3.92 -8.02 -20.10
CA LEU A 223 3.69 -7.22 -21.31
C LEU A 223 2.25 -6.71 -21.40
N ASP A 224 1.37 -7.25 -20.56
CA ASP A 224 -0.03 -6.87 -20.47
C ASP A 224 -0.19 -5.50 -19.77
N PRO A 225 -1.30 -4.78 -20.00
CA PRO A 225 -1.62 -3.60 -19.21
C PRO A 225 -1.70 -3.95 -17.72
N ILE A 226 -1.11 -3.12 -16.87
CA ILE A 226 -1.19 -3.27 -15.41
C ILE A 226 -2.17 -2.22 -14.89
N VAL A 227 -3.22 -2.67 -14.19
CA VAL A 227 -4.20 -1.77 -13.59
C VAL A 227 -4.05 -1.80 -12.08
N LEU A 228 -3.76 -0.63 -11.51
CA LEU A 228 -3.63 -0.43 -10.08
C LEU A 228 -4.97 0.01 -9.48
N ILE A 229 -5.43 -0.79 -8.54
CA ILE A 229 -6.65 -0.57 -7.78
C ILE A 229 -6.23 -0.08 -6.40
N CYS A 230 -6.40 1.22 -6.13
CA CYS A 230 -6.22 1.78 -4.80
C CYS A 230 -7.57 2.19 -4.19
N MET A 231 -7.56 2.85 -3.04
CA MET A 231 -8.79 3.30 -2.39
C MET A 231 -9.63 4.22 -3.31
N SER A 232 -9.05 5.34 -3.77
CA SER A 232 -9.76 6.42 -4.47
C SER A 232 -9.18 6.81 -5.84
N GLY A 233 -8.17 6.09 -6.33
CA GLY A 233 -7.45 6.39 -7.57
C GLY A 233 -6.42 7.51 -7.47
N THR A 234 -5.93 7.85 -6.26
CA THR A 234 -5.02 9.00 -6.05
C THR A 234 -3.76 8.62 -5.24
N ASN A 235 -3.43 9.35 -4.17
CA ASN A 235 -2.14 9.35 -3.46
C ASN A 235 -1.53 7.96 -3.23
N GLY A 236 -2.31 6.98 -2.75
CA GLY A 236 -1.80 5.62 -2.53
C GLY A 236 -1.30 4.93 -3.80
N ALA A 237 -1.96 5.17 -4.95
CA ALA A 237 -1.50 4.68 -6.25
C ALA A 237 -0.29 5.46 -6.76
N TYR A 238 -0.27 6.79 -6.58
CA TYR A 238 0.87 7.63 -6.96
C TYR A 238 2.14 7.20 -6.23
N ASN A 239 2.03 6.94 -4.94
CA ASN A 239 3.10 6.46 -4.08
C ASN A 239 3.63 5.09 -4.55
N ALA A 240 2.73 4.16 -4.90
CA ALA A 240 3.14 2.85 -5.42
C ALA A 240 3.89 2.96 -6.75
N VAL A 241 3.37 3.75 -7.70
CA VAL A 241 4.01 3.97 -9.00
C VAL A 241 5.36 4.67 -8.85
N ASN A 242 5.46 5.67 -7.98
CA ASN A 242 6.74 6.33 -7.69
C ASN A 242 7.76 5.37 -7.09
N HIS A 243 7.36 4.55 -6.11
CA HIS A 243 8.23 3.54 -5.52
C HIS A 243 8.76 2.57 -6.58
N TRP A 244 7.91 2.02 -7.45
CA TRP A 244 8.37 1.18 -8.55
C TRP A 244 9.26 1.92 -9.55
N ALA A 245 9.00 3.20 -9.81
CA ALA A 245 9.86 4.03 -10.65
C ALA A 245 11.27 4.17 -10.06
N THR A 246 11.43 4.29 -8.73
CA THR A 246 12.77 4.30 -8.11
C THR A 246 13.49 2.96 -8.22
N LYS A 247 12.76 1.85 -8.45
CA LYS A 247 13.32 0.53 -8.79
C LYS A 247 13.65 0.37 -10.28
N GLY A 248 13.39 1.37 -11.11
CA GLY A 248 13.64 1.34 -12.55
C GLY A 248 12.52 0.74 -13.38
N ILE A 249 11.34 0.48 -12.79
CA ILE A 249 10.17 0.04 -13.53
C ILE A 249 9.54 1.24 -14.25
N ASP A 250 9.26 1.09 -15.54
CA ASP A 250 8.67 2.15 -16.35
C ASP A 250 7.24 2.50 -15.85
N PRO A 251 6.99 3.73 -15.36
CA PRO A 251 5.69 4.10 -14.81
C PRO A 251 4.56 4.05 -15.84
N ARG A 252 4.88 4.09 -17.14
CA ARG A 252 3.89 3.99 -18.24
C ARG A 252 3.27 2.60 -18.38
N LYS A 253 3.78 1.60 -17.65
CA LYS A 253 3.15 0.27 -17.56
C LYS A 253 1.84 0.28 -16.77
N PHE A 254 1.65 1.26 -15.89
CA PHE A 254 0.54 1.30 -14.95
C PHE A 254 -0.57 2.23 -15.42
N TYR A 255 -1.80 1.73 -15.37
CA TYR A 255 -3.03 2.52 -15.38
C TYR A 255 -3.60 2.54 -13.97
N ILE A 256 -3.90 3.72 -13.43
CA ILE A 256 -4.61 3.87 -12.17
C ILE A 256 -6.10 3.82 -12.45
N LEU A 257 -6.83 2.96 -11.73
CA LEU A 257 -8.29 2.91 -11.85
C LEU A 257 -8.90 4.22 -11.35
N GLU A 258 -9.62 4.93 -12.22
CA GLU A 258 -10.31 6.18 -11.89
C GLU A 258 -11.33 5.95 -10.77
N GLY A 259 -11.30 6.80 -9.74
CA GLY A 259 -12.14 6.67 -8.55
C GLY A 259 -11.73 5.54 -7.60
N GLY A 260 -10.80 4.67 -7.99
CA GLY A 260 -10.32 3.54 -7.18
C GLY A 260 -11.37 2.45 -6.93
N GLY A 261 -10.97 1.42 -6.19
CA GLY A 261 -11.85 0.28 -5.86
C GLY A 261 -13.03 0.65 -4.97
N THR A 262 -12.92 1.71 -4.16
CA THR A 262 -14.03 2.16 -3.29
C THR A 262 -15.22 2.69 -4.08
N ASN A 263 -14.97 3.24 -5.27
CA ASN A 263 -16.01 3.82 -6.13
C ASN A 263 -16.29 2.97 -7.37
N TRP A 264 -15.92 1.68 -7.35
CA TRP A 264 -16.18 0.78 -8.46
C TRP A 264 -17.71 0.62 -8.68
N PRO A 265 -18.25 0.96 -9.87
CA PRO A 265 -19.69 1.02 -10.07
C PRO A 265 -20.34 -0.34 -10.36
N TYR A 266 -19.54 -1.37 -10.67
CA TYR A 266 -20.03 -2.70 -11.09
C TYR A 266 -19.89 -3.73 -9.96
N GLY A 267 -20.70 -3.57 -8.91
CA GLY A 267 -20.65 -4.45 -7.73
C GLY A 267 -20.88 -5.94 -8.04
N ASP A 268 -21.69 -6.25 -9.05
CA ASP A 268 -21.96 -7.64 -9.47
C ASP A 268 -20.72 -8.35 -10.06
N MET A 269 -19.71 -7.59 -10.47
CA MET A 269 -18.42 -8.13 -10.94
C MET A 269 -17.45 -8.44 -9.80
N LEU A 270 -17.77 -8.07 -8.55
CA LEU A 270 -16.86 -8.27 -7.43
C LEU A 270 -16.98 -9.68 -6.84
N GLU A 271 -15.83 -10.24 -6.47
CA GLU A 271 -15.71 -11.36 -5.56
C GLU A 271 -15.50 -10.85 -4.14
N VAL A 272 -16.03 -11.57 -3.16
CA VAL A 272 -15.73 -11.39 -1.74
C VAL A 272 -14.84 -12.54 -1.29
N THR A 273 -13.93 -12.25 -0.36
CA THR A 273 -13.22 -13.30 0.38
C THR A 273 -14.14 -13.75 1.51
N PRO A 274 -14.64 -15.00 1.53
CA PRO A 274 -15.53 -15.43 2.59
C PRO A 274 -14.82 -15.44 3.94
N ASN A 275 -15.50 -14.96 4.98
CA ASN A 275 -15.07 -15.17 6.34
C ASN A 275 -15.43 -16.59 6.78
N TYR A 276 -14.45 -17.48 6.80
CA TYR A 276 -14.68 -18.89 7.12
C TYR A 276 -14.94 -19.11 8.60
N GLN A 277 -16.11 -19.65 8.91
CA GLN A 277 -16.43 -20.15 10.23
C GLN A 277 -15.98 -21.60 10.36
N TYR A 278 -15.51 -21.97 11.54
CA TYR A 278 -15.07 -23.33 11.86
C TYR A 278 -15.93 -23.91 12.96
N ILE A 279 -16.09 -25.23 12.96
CA ILE A 279 -16.73 -25.99 14.03
C ILE A 279 -15.84 -27.17 14.42
N THR A 280 -15.70 -27.39 15.72
CA THR A 280 -14.97 -28.56 16.23
C THR A 280 -15.79 -29.84 16.01
N PRO A 281 -15.15 -31.02 15.89
CA PRO A 281 -15.88 -32.28 15.80
C PRO A 281 -16.84 -32.53 16.96
N ASP A 282 -16.44 -32.22 18.20
CA ASP A 282 -17.26 -32.38 19.40
C ASP A 282 -18.54 -31.51 19.38
N GLU A 283 -18.40 -30.25 18.96
CA GLU A 283 -19.55 -29.35 18.82
C GLU A 283 -20.51 -29.84 17.74
N LEU A 284 -20.00 -30.24 16.58
CA LEU A 284 -20.85 -30.76 15.51
C LEU A 284 -21.54 -32.07 15.93
N LYS A 285 -20.82 -32.98 16.60
CA LYS A 285 -21.39 -34.21 17.18
C LYS A 285 -22.56 -33.90 18.09
N THR A 286 -22.39 -32.93 19.00
CA THR A 286 -23.45 -32.50 19.93
C THR A 286 -24.70 -32.03 19.17
N LYS A 287 -24.53 -31.25 18.10
CA LYS A 287 -25.64 -30.78 17.26
C LYS A 287 -26.34 -31.91 16.52
N ILE A 288 -25.58 -32.86 15.98
CA ILE A 288 -26.12 -34.05 15.30
C ILE A 288 -26.95 -34.90 16.27
N GLU A 289 -26.43 -35.16 17.48
CA GLU A 289 -27.14 -35.94 18.50
C GLU A 289 -28.39 -35.24 19.04
N ALA A 290 -28.34 -33.92 19.11
CA ALA A 290 -29.49 -33.08 19.43
C ALA A 290 -30.55 -33.03 18.32
N LYS A 291 -30.25 -33.58 17.13
CA LYS A 291 -31.11 -33.56 15.94
C LYS A 291 -31.48 -32.13 15.52
N GLU A 292 -30.52 -31.21 15.61
CA GLU A 292 -30.66 -29.88 15.03
C GLU A 292 -30.79 -29.99 13.50
N ASP A 293 -31.64 -29.14 12.90
CA ASP A 293 -31.78 -29.09 11.45
C ASP A 293 -30.52 -28.50 10.82
N MET A 294 -29.90 -29.24 9.89
CA MET A 294 -28.66 -28.84 9.24
C MET A 294 -28.49 -29.52 7.88
N LEU A 295 -27.57 -28.99 7.07
CA LEU A 295 -27.06 -29.63 5.87
C LEU A 295 -25.62 -30.09 6.12
N LEU A 296 -25.33 -31.35 5.84
CA LEU A 296 -23.97 -31.88 5.85
C LEU A 296 -23.49 -31.97 4.41
N LEU A 297 -22.46 -31.20 4.05
CA LEU A 297 -21.90 -31.18 2.70
C LEU A 297 -20.53 -31.85 2.69
N SER A 298 -20.33 -32.84 1.83
CA SER A 298 -19.04 -33.48 1.67
C SER A 298 -18.37 -33.08 0.36
N VAL A 299 -17.21 -32.44 0.49
CA VAL A 299 -16.32 -32.06 -0.62
C VAL A 299 -15.11 -32.97 -0.75
N GLN A 300 -15.12 -34.14 -0.11
CA GLN A 300 -14.05 -35.15 -0.17
C GLN A 300 -13.78 -35.62 -1.61
N THR A 301 -12.67 -36.35 -1.83
CA THR A 301 -12.49 -37.10 -3.08
C THR A 301 -13.49 -38.26 -3.14
N LYS A 302 -13.69 -38.82 -4.34
CA LYS A 302 -14.53 -40.02 -4.52
C LYS A 302 -14.06 -41.18 -3.65
N ASP A 303 -12.75 -41.40 -3.59
CA ASP A 303 -12.18 -42.56 -2.90
C ASP A 303 -12.22 -42.36 -1.39
N SER A 304 -11.88 -41.16 -0.89
CA SER A 304 -11.97 -40.84 0.53
C SER A 304 -13.40 -40.95 1.07
N TYR A 305 -14.38 -40.40 0.35
CA TYR A 305 -15.80 -40.53 0.72
C TYR A 305 -16.23 -41.98 0.92
N LYS A 306 -15.65 -42.91 0.14
CA LYS A 306 -15.97 -44.33 0.17
C LYS A 306 -15.16 -45.11 1.21
N GLU A 307 -13.87 -44.81 1.35
CA GLU A 307 -12.89 -45.63 2.08
C GLU A 307 -12.56 -45.11 3.48
N ASP A 308 -12.48 -43.79 3.65
CA ASP A 308 -12.30 -43.09 4.93
C ASP A 308 -13.65 -42.86 5.61
N GLY A 309 -14.71 -42.85 4.80
CA GLY A 309 -16.09 -42.69 5.23
C GLY A 309 -16.59 -41.26 5.13
N HIS A 310 -17.86 -41.07 5.47
CA HIS A 310 -18.52 -39.77 5.42
C HIS A 310 -19.62 -39.69 6.46
N LEU A 311 -19.96 -38.48 6.89
CA LEU A 311 -21.07 -38.30 7.85
C LEU A 311 -22.38 -38.83 7.27
N HIS A 312 -23.15 -39.53 8.10
CA HIS A 312 -24.47 -40.05 7.75
C HIS A 312 -25.36 -38.94 7.17
N GLY A 313 -25.98 -39.22 6.02
CA GLY A 313 -26.87 -38.27 5.35
C GLY A 313 -26.18 -37.08 4.67
N SER A 314 -24.83 -37.08 4.59
CA SER A 314 -24.11 -36.00 3.90
C SER A 314 -24.35 -35.97 2.39
N ILE A 315 -24.46 -34.76 1.85
CA ILE A 315 -24.57 -34.48 0.43
C ILE A 315 -23.18 -34.64 -0.21
N GLU A 316 -23.03 -35.68 -1.02
CA GLU A 316 -21.79 -35.98 -1.72
C GLU A 316 -21.58 -35.07 -2.94
N THR A 317 -20.39 -34.45 -3.07
CA THR A 317 -20.01 -33.69 -4.27
C THR A 317 -18.81 -34.26 -5.02
N LYS A 318 -17.89 -34.96 -4.35
CA LYS A 318 -16.61 -35.42 -4.94
C LYS A 318 -15.76 -34.27 -5.51
N ALA A 319 -15.87 -33.07 -4.92
CA ALA A 319 -15.32 -31.85 -5.48
C ALA A 319 -13.88 -31.53 -5.04
N TYR A 320 -13.23 -32.29 -4.15
CA TYR A 320 -11.89 -31.93 -3.65
C TYR A 320 -10.86 -31.76 -4.78
N PRO A 321 -10.00 -30.70 -4.75
CA PRO A 321 -9.96 -29.57 -3.82
C PRO A 321 -10.76 -28.32 -4.28
N ALA A 322 -11.74 -28.48 -5.17
CA ALA A 322 -12.68 -27.45 -5.63
C ALA A 322 -12.06 -26.22 -6.34
N ASN A 323 -10.84 -26.38 -6.87
CA ASN A 323 -10.05 -25.30 -7.47
C ASN A 323 -10.00 -25.34 -9.00
N THR A 324 -10.77 -26.20 -9.65
CA THR A 324 -10.88 -26.25 -11.11
C THR A 324 -12.34 -26.20 -11.56
N GLU A 325 -12.57 -25.79 -12.80
CA GLU A 325 -13.91 -25.74 -13.38
C GLU A 325 -14.61 -27.12 -13.37
N ASP A 326 -13.89 -28.21 -13.67
CA ASP A 326 -14.45 -29.57 -13.62
C ASP A 326 -14.91 -29.95 -12.21
N LEU A 327 -14.13 -29.58 -11.19
CA LEU A 327 -14.48 -29.86 -9.80
C LEU A 327 -15.67 -29.00 -9.34
N ARG A 328 -15.71 -27.72 -9.74
CA ARG A 328 -16.82 -26.80 -9.46
C ARG A 328 -18.13 -27.24 -10.12
N LYS A 329 -18.08 -27.83 -11.32
CA LYS A 329 -19.26 -28.47 -11.96
C LYS A 329 -19.87 -29.60 -11.14
N ARG A 330 -19.15 -30.15 -10.15
CA ARG A 330 -19.70 -31.14 -9.21
C ARG A 330 -20.44 -30.49 -8.05
N LEU A 331 -20.01 -29.30 -7.63
CA LEU A 331 -20.72 -28.45 -6.66
C LEU A 331 -22.07 -27.97 -7.24
N ASP A 332 -22.09 -27.61 -8.53
CA ASP A 332 -23.32 -27.23 -9.25
C ASP A 332 -24.47 -28.23 -9.05
N LYS A 333 -24.16 -29.54 -9.14
CA LYS A 333 -25.16 -30.62 -9.09
C LYS A 333 -25.94 -30.70 -7.78
N VAL A 334 -25.45 -30.07 -6.72
CA VAL A 334 -26.09 -30.09 -5.41
C VAL A 334 -26.55 -28.72 -4.94
N THR A 335 -26.38 -27.67 -5.76
CA THR A 335 -26.70 -26.28 -5.39
C THR A 335 -28.18 -26.11 -5.04
N ASP A 336 -29.08 -26.77 -5.78
CA ASP A 336 -30.53 -26.73 -5.50
C ASP A 336 -30.84 -27.21 -4.07
N LYS A 337 -30.12 -28.22 -3.57
CA LYS A 337 -30.30 -28.72 -2.19
C LYS A 337 -29.82 -27.74 -1.13
N LEU A 338 -28.79 -26.93 -1.44
CA LEU A 338 -28.25 -25.95 -0.52
C LEU A 338 -29.12 -24.68 -0.46
N THR A 339 -29.87 -24.41 -1.52
CA THR A 339 -30.69 -23.20 -1.68
C THR A 339 -32.19 -23.43 -1.43
N GLU A 340 -32.62 -24.68 -1.21
CA GLU A 340 -34.01 -25.02 -0.87
C GLU A 340 -34.47 -24.43 0.49
N ASN A 341 -33.52 -24.20 1.39
CA ASN A 341 -33.76 -23.66 2.73
C ASN A 341 -32.54 -22.84 3.19
N ASP A 342 -32.65 -22.21 4.36
CA ASP A 342 -31.61 -21.38 4.98
C ASP A 342 -30.85 -22.10 6.12
N LEU A 343 -30.85 -23.44 6.14
CA LEU A 343 -30.18 -24.21 7.20
C LEU A 343 -28.65 -24.03 7.19
N PRO A 344 -27.98 -24.15 8.35
CA PRO A 344 -26.53 -24.15 8.41
C PRO A 344 -25.94 -25.33 7.63
N ILE A 345 -24.84 -25.08 6.93
CA ILE A 345 -24.14 -26.01 6.05
C ILE A 345 -22.77 -26.33 6.66
N TYR A 346 -22.60 -27.58 7.10
CA TYR A 346 -21.35 -28.08 7.65
C TYR A 346 -20.54 -28.81 6.58
N VAL A 347 -19.36 -28.29 6.25
CA VAL A 347 -18.55 -28.72 5.11
C VAL A 347 -17.44 -29.66 5.58
N MET A 348 -17.56 -30.93 5.19
CA MET A 348 -16.54 -31.96 5.37
C MET A 348 -15.59 -31.99 4.16
N CYS A 349 -14.30 -31.72 4.37
CA CYS A 349 -13.25 -31.95 3.37
C CYS A 349 -12.20 -32.95 3.88
N MET A 350 -11.03 -33.02 3.24
CA MET A 350 -9.97 -33.95 3.66
C MET A 350 -9.36 -33.58 5.02
N GLU A 351 -9.01 -32.30 5.22
CA GLU A 351 -8.18 -31.82 6.34
C GLU A 351 -8.74 -30.59 7.06
N GLY A 352 -9.98 -30.21 6.76
CA GLY A 352 -10.63 -29.03 7.34
C GLY A 352 -10.10 -27.69 6.82
N LYS A 353 -9.42 -27.67 5.67
CA LYS A 353 -8.92 -26.44 5.01
C LYS A 353 -8.83 -26.61 3.49
N GLY A 354 -8.60 -25.53 2.75
CA GLY A 354 -8.27 -25.53 1.32
C GLY A 354 -9.44 -25.96 0.43
N GLY A 355 -9.72 -27.26 0.38
CA GLY A 355 -10.86 -27.80 -0.38
C GLY A 355 -12.22 -27.31 0.12
N ALA A 356 -12.38 -27.15 1.44
CA ALA A 356 -13.60 -26.58 2.03
C ALA A 356 -13.72 -25.08 1.72
N GLU A 357 -12.62 -24.33 1.93
CA GLU A 357 -12.53 -22.89 1.65
C GLU A 357 -12.84 -22.60 0.17
N ASN A 358 -12.25 -23.35 -0.76
CA ASN A 358 -12.51 -23.23 -2.20
C ASN A 358 -13.98 -23.52 -2.57
N ALA A 359 -14.59 -24.53 -1.96
CA ALA A 359 -15.99 -24.85 -2.20
C ALA A 359 -16.93 -23.75 -1.66
N ILE A 360 -16.66 -23.24 -0.45
CA ILE A 360 -17.42 -22.13 0.14
C ILE A 360 -17.25 -20.87 -0.73
N SER A 361 -16.02 -20.52 -1.12
CA SER A 361 -15.74 -19.41 -2.03
C SER A 361 -16.54 -19.51 -3.32
N TYR A 362 -16.59 -20.70 -3.93
CA TYR A 362 -17.39 -20.94 -5.10
C TYR A 362 -18.88 -20.67 -4.84
N TYR A 363 -19.47 -21.24 -3.77
CA TYR A 363 -20.89 -21.03 -3.48
C TYR A 363 -21.23 -19.58 -3.14
N VAL A 364 -20.36 -18.90 -2.39
CA VAL A 364 -20.56 -17.49 -2.01
C VAL A 364 -20.47 -16.60 -3.23
N ASN A 365 -19.43 -16.74 -4.05
CA ASN A 365 -19.19 -15.82 -5.16
C ASN A 365 -20.00 -16.14 -6.41
N GLU A 366 -20.16 -17.42 -6.76
CA GLU A 366 -20.81 -17.84 -8.02
C GLU A 366 -22.29 -18.17 -7.82
N LYS A 367 -22.66 -18.72 -6.66
CA LYS A 367 -24.04 -19.13 -6.35
C LYS A 367 -24.77 -18.16 -5.42
N LYS A 368 -24.06 -17.13 -4.93
CA LYS A 368 -24.59 -16.10 -4.03
C LYS A 368 -25.30 -16.69 -2.80
N ILE A 369 -24.79 -17.81 -2.29
CA ILE A 369 -25.26 -18.39 -1.02
C ILE A 369 -24.66 -17.58 0.13
N ASP A 370 -25.48 -17.23 1.12
CA ASP A 370 -25.04 -16.50 2.30
C ASP A 370 -23.89 -17.22 3.02
N GLN A 371 -22.73 -16.55 3.10
CA GLN A 371 -21.52 -17.08 3.71
C GLN A 371 -21.71 -17.46 5.19
N THR A 372 -22.63 -16.78 5.89
CA THR A 372 -22.88 -17.02 7.33
C THR A 372 -23.48 -18.40 7.59
N ARG A 373 -23.99 -19.08 6.56
CA ARG A 373 -24.50 -20.45 6.65
C ARG A 373 -23.40 -21.50 6.68
N PHE A 374 -22.18 -21.20 6.22
CA PHE A 374 -21.14 -22.21 6.08
C PHE A 374 -20.26 -22.34 7.31
N TYR A 375 -20.00 -23.58 7.72
CA TYR A 375 -19.08 -23.97 8.79
C TYR A 375 -18.15 -25.08 8.29
N ILE A 376 -16.84 -24.85 8.36
CA ILE A 376 -15.82 -25.85 8.02
C ILE A 376 -15.61 -26.75 9.24
N ILE A 377 -15.66 -28.06 9.02
CA ILE A 377 -15.37 -29.04 10.09
C ILE A 377 -13.85 -29.10 10.28
N GLU A 378 -13.39 -28.74 11.47
CA GLU A 378 -11.96 -28.72 11.81
C GLU A 378 -11.32 -30.09 11.62
N GLY A 379 -10.14 -30.12 10.99
CA GLY A 379 -9.40 -31.35 10.69
C GLY A 379 -10.03 -32.22 9.58
N GLY A 380 -11.23 -31.91 9.10
CA GLY A 380 -11.93 -32.66 8.05
C GLY A 380 -12.10 -34.13 8.42
N ILE A 381 -12.22 -35.01 7.42
CA ILE A 381 -12.40 -36.44 7.66
C ILE A 381 -11.20 -37.07 8.38
N LYS A 382 -9.98 -36.58 8.13
CA LYS A 382 -8.76 -37.09 8.79
C LYS A 382 -8.70 -36.73 10.27
N GLY A 383 -9.31 -35.62 10.66
CA GLY A 383 -9.39 -35.15 12.05
C GLY A 383 -10.66 -35.59 12.77
N TRP A 384 -11.56 -36.31 12.11
CA TRP A 384 -12.85 -36.72 12.70
C TRP A 384 -12.67 -37.90 13.67
N PRO A 385 -12.96 -37.75 14.97
CA PRO A 385 -12.65 -38.77 15.97
C PRO A 385 -13.79 -39.75 16.25
N PHE A 386 -14.95 -39.60 15.60
CA PHE A 386 -16.18 -40.37 15.86
C PHE A 386 -16.52 -41.31 14.70
N PRO A 387 -15.85 -42.47 14.56
CA PRO A 387 -16.11 -43.41 13.47
C PRO A 387 -17.55 -43.94 13.46
N GLU A 388 -18.22 -43.98 14.61
CA GLU A 388 -19.63 -44.37 14.74
C GLU A 388 -20.60 -43.43 14.03
N MET A 389 -20.17 -42.21 13.69
CA MET A 389 -20.96 -41.24 12.92
C MET A 389 -20.69 -41.30 11.41
N LEU A 390 -19.81 -42.21 10.97
CA LEU A 390 -19.41 -42.35 9.57
C LEU A 390 -20.08 -43.55 8.90
N GLU A 391 -20.52 -43.34 7.66
CA GLU A 391 -20.86 -44.39 6.72
C GLU A 391 -19.66 -44.69 5.82
N SER A 392 -19.40 -45.97 5.56
CA SER A 392 -18.34 -46.38 4.63
C SER A 392 -18.73 -47.67 3.90
N SER A 393 -18.15 -47.91 2.73
CA SER A 393 -18.37 -49.17 2.01
C SER A 393 -17.71 -50.39 2.66
N LYS A 394 -16.93 -50.22 3.73
CA LYS A 394 -16.34 -51.32 4.49
C LYS A 394 -17.34 -51.92 5.49
N THR A 395 -18.32 -51.14 5.93
CA THR A 395 -19.34 -51.57 6.89
C THR A 395 -20.46 -52.41 6.25
N GLU A 396 -20.70 -52.30 4.94
CA GLU A 396 -21.67 -53.12 4.20
C GLU A 396 -21.18 -54.55 3.88
N ALA A 397 -19.93 -54.91 4.23
CA ALA A 397 -19.37 -56.24 3.96
C ALA A 397 -19.45 -57.20 5.16
N GLU A 398 -19.99 -56.77 6.31
CA GLU A 398 -20.09 -57.58 7.54
C GLU A 398 -21.53 -57.78 8.08
N GLU A 399 -22.56 -57.36 7.35
CA GLU A 399 -23.97 -57.79 7.55
C GLU A 399 -24.44 -58.68 6.39
#